data_AF-A0A538TQK4-F1
#
_entry.id   AF-A0A538TQK4-F1
#
_cell.length_a   1.000
_cell.length_b   1.000
_cell.length_c   1.000
_cell.angle_alpha   90.00
_cell.angle_beta   90.00
_cell.angle_gamma   90.00
#
_symmetry.space_group_name_H-M   'P 1'
#
loop_
_entity.id
_entity.type
_entity.pdbx_description
1 polymer ?
#
loop_
_entity_poly.entity_id
_entity_poly.type
_entity_poly.pdbx_seq_one_letter_code
_entity_poly.pdbx_strand_id
1 'polypeptide(L)'
;MKDMKEVTRFKHWWDKAHGRCRVEGPDDQGQTVTAIFNLADKKGRAFTDGIVETDTTNVKNIIENGYERWVNDTYWIMMPFKLHDPGTRVKHVREQQDAGGGETYDVLELSFASDVGLTPHDRYWLYVNQKTHLIDRWEFVLTGQKPPPQGSTWESWTSIGPIQLSLARRFAGKPVMLRFENVATPTMMDEAVFTNSRVKN
;
A
#
# COMPACT_ATOMS: atom_id res chain seq x y z
N MET A 1 5.23 25.97 -6.20
CA MET A 1 4.33 24.84 -5.90
C MET A 1 3.44 25.28 -4.75
N LYS A 2 2.22 25.73 -5.04
CA LYS A 2 1.28 26.25 -4.04
C LYS A 2 0.47 25.09 -3.44
N ASP A 3 0.62 24.93 -2.13
CA ASP A 3 -0.28 24.29 -1.16
C ASP A 3 -0.84 22.90 -1.51
N MET A 4 0.00 21.86 -1.35
CA MET A 4 -0.52 20.50 -1.20
C MET A 4 -1.25 20.39 0.14
N LYS A 5 -2.56 20.16 0.10
CA LYS A 5 -3.38 19.90 1.29
C LYS A 5 -3.56 18.39 1.48
N GLU A 6 -3.33 17.92 2.69
CA GLU A 6 -3.67 16.54 3.07
C GLU A 6 -5.19 16.34 3.00
N VAL A 7 -5.62 15.34 2.23
CA VAL A 7 -7.05 14.99 2.07
C VAL A 7 -7.45 13.88 3.04
N THR A 8 -6.58 12.89 3.23
CA THR A 8 -6.81 11.76 4.13
C THR A 8 -5.47 11.16 4.54
N ARG A 9 -5.44 10.49 5.70
CA ARG A 9 -4.26 9.83 6.24
C ARG A 9 -4.66 8.53 6.92
N PHE A 10 -3.87 7.50 6.65
CA PHE A 10 -3.94 6.22 7.34
C PHE A 10 -2.59 5.94 7.99
N LYS A 11 -2.60 5.44 9.22
CA LYS A 11 -1.42 4.99 9.96
C LYS A 11 -1.43 3.48 10.05
N HIS A 12 -0.27 2.88 9.80
CA HIS A 12 -0.09 1.43 9.80
C HIS A 12 1.02 1.03 10.75
N TRP A 13 0.78 -0.03 11.52
CA TRP A 13 1.82 -0.82 12.16
C TRP A 13 1.66 -2.27 11.75
N TRP A 14 2.78 -2.91 11.40
CA TRP A 14 2.76 -4.28 10.92
C TRP A 14 3.88 -5.10 11.56
N ASP A 15 3.47 -6.00 12.46
CA ASP A 15 4.32 -7.09 12.95
C ASP A 15 4.20 -8.26 11.98
N LYS A 16 5.13 -8.28 11.02
CA LYS A 16 5.19 -9.34 10.02
C LYS A 16 5.47 -10.72 10.64
N ALA A 17 6.23 -10.80 11.74
CA ALA A 17 6.64 -12.07 12.33
C ALA A 17 5.46 -12.80 13.00
N HIS A 18 4.58 -12.05 13.66
CA HIS A 18 3.40 -12.61 14.34
C HIS A 18 2.09 -12.37 13.59
N GLY A 19 2.15 -11.75 12.41
CA GLY A 19 1.00 -11.45 11.57
C GLY A 19 0.04 -10.42 12.17
N ARG A 20 0.49 -9.52 13.04
CA ARG A 20 -0.36 -8.53 13.70
C ARG A 20 -0.34 -7.21 12.93
N CYS A 21 -1.52 -6.64 12.75
CA CYS A 21 -1.69 -5.35 12.08
C CYS A 21 -2.46 -4.39 12.97
N ARG A 22 -2.08 -3.11 12.89
CA ARG A 22 -2.88 -1.98 13.35
C ARG A 22 -3.05 -1.02 12.18
N VAL A 23 -4.31 -0.69 11.89
CA VAL A 23 -4.67 0.30 10.87
C VAL A 23 -5.55 1.35 11.52
N GLU A 24 -5.16 2.61 11.36
CA GLU A 24 -5.90 3.77 11.90
C GLU A 24 -6.19 4.75 10.78
N GLY A 25 -7.39 5.31 10.76
CA GLY A 25 -7.79 6.33 9.78
C GLY A 25 -9.23 6.76 9.94
N PRO A 26 -9.69 7.74 9.13
CA PRO A 26 -11.07 8.17 9.14
C PRO A 26 -12.00 7.09 8.54
N ASP A 27 -13.18 6.93 9.14
CA ASP A 27 -14.32 6.27 8.50
C ASP A 27 -15.07 7.23 7.56
N ASP A 28 -16.15 6.76 6.95
CA ASP A 28 -16.98 7.57 6.03
C ASP A 28 -17.69 8.76 6.71
N GLN A 29 -17.78 8.75 8.04
CA GLN A 29 -18.34 9.83 8.85
C GLN A 29 -17.25 10.79 9.37
N GLY A 30 -15.98 10.51 9.11
CA GLY A 30 -14.83 11.28 9.57
C GLY A 30 -14.38 10.97 11.00
N GLN A 31 -14.95 9.96 11.67
CA GLN A 31 -14.47 9.49 12.97
C GLN A 31 -13.18 8.71 12.79
N THR A 32 -12.28 8.78 13.77
CA THR A 32 -11.05 7.98 13.72
C THR A 32 -11.33 6.57 14.19
N VAL A 33 -11.26 5.61 13.27
CA VAL A 33 -11.35 4.18 13.60
C VAL A 33 -9.97 3.55 13.69
N THR A 34 -9.82 2.60 14.59
CA THR A 34 -8.62 1.78 14.74
C THR A 34 -9.00 0.31 14.67
N ALA A 35 -8.44 -0.42 13.72
CA ALA A 35 -8.51 -1.87 13.64
C ALA A 35 -7.19 -2.47 14.11
N ILE A 36 -7.23 -3.36 15.10
CA ILE A 36 -6.08 -4.19 15.49
C ILE A 36 -6.48 -5.65 15.31
N PHE A 37 -5.77 -6.39 14.45
CA PHE A 37 -6.17 -7.75 14.07
C PHE A 37 -4.98 -8.63 13.69
N ASN A 38 -5.22 -9.93 13.66
CA ASN A 38 -4.27 -10.91 13.10
C ASN A 38 -4.61 -11.21 11.63
N LEU A 39 -3.60 -11.27 10.76
CA LEU A 39 -3.77 -11.55 9.33
C LEU A 39 -4.26 -12.97 9.04
N ALA A 40 -3.99 -13.93 9.92
CA ALA A 40 -4.34 -15.34 9.71
C ALA A 40 -5.85 -15.60 9.81
N ASP A 41 -6.53 -14.93 10.74
CA ASP A 41 -7.95 -15.19 11.03
C ASP A 41 -8.84 -13.92 11.01
N LYS A 42 -8.24 -12.74 10.81
CA LYS A 42 -8.91 -11.44 10.84
C LYS A 42 -9.70 -11.21 12.13
N LYS A 43 -9.24 -11.76 13.25
CA LYS A 43 -9.81 -11.51 14.58
C LYS A 43 -8.99 -10.48 15.32
N GLY A 44 -9.67 -9.73 16.18
CA GLY A 44 -9.02 -8.68 16.95
C GLY A 44 -10.00 -7.75 17.64
N ARG A 45 -9.62 -6.48 17.75
CA ARG A 45 -10.37 -5.43 18.45
C ARG A 45 -10.43 -4.17 17.60
N ALA A 46 -11.48 -3.40 17.79
CA ALA A 46 -11.71 -2.15 17.13
C ALA A 46 -11.94 -1.02 18.14
N PHE A 47 -11.67 0.21 17.71
CA PHE A 47 -11.95 1.42 18.47
C PHE A 47 -12.50 2.51 17.56
N THR A 48 -13.39 3.34 18.10
CA THR A 48 -13.92 4.55 17.46
C THR A 48 -13.59 5.73 18.35
N ASP A 49 -12.86 6.71 17.83
CA ASP A 49 -12.30 7.87 18.54
C ASP A 49 -11.51 7.52 19.82
N GLY A 50 -10.94 6.31 19.83
CA GLY A 50 -10.16 5.75 20.93
C GLY A 50 -10.97 5.08 22.03
N ILE A 51 -12.29 4.93 21.86
CA ILE A 51 -13.18 4.15 22.72
C ILE A 51 -13.31 2.75 22.15
N VAL A 52 -13.26 1.72 23.01
CA VAL A 52 -13.40 0.32 22.57
C VAL A 52 -14.77 0.08 21.95
N GLU A 53 -14.80 -0.55 20.78
CA GLU A 53 -16.03 -0.99 20.16
C GLU A 53 -16.46 -2.34 20.76
N THR A 54 -17.72 -2.41 21.18
CA THR A 54 -18.31 -3.59 21.84
C THR A 54 -19.40 -4.25 20.99
N ASP A 55 -19.95 -3.55 20.00
CA ASP A 55 -20.82 -4.16 19.00
C ASP A 55 -19.97 -5.05 18.09
N THR A 56 -20.15 -6.36 18.25
CA THR A 56 -19.43 -7.38 17.49
C THR A 56 -19.58 -7.25 15.98
N THR A 57 -20.71 -6.74 15.49
CA THR A 57 -20.92 -6.50 14.06
C THR A 57 -20.05 -5.34 13.60
N ASN A 58 -20.02 -4.25 14.37
CA ASN A 58 -19.20 -3.10 14.04
C ASN A 58 -17.69 -3.40 14.16
N VAL A 59 -17.27 -4.18 15.18
CA VAL A 59 -15.89 -4.67 15.29
C VAL A 59 -15.47 -5.41 14.03
N LYS A 60 -16.31 -6.32 13.54
CA LYS A 60 -16.03 -7.09 12.32
C LYS A 60 -15.89 -6.16 11.11
N ASN A 61 -16.81 -5.22 10.92
CA ASN A 61 -16.75 -4.28 9.80
C ASN A 61 -15.49 -3.41 9.83
N ILE A 62 -15.12 -2.87 11.01
CA ILE A 62 -13.90 -2.06 11.16
C ILE A 62 -12.65 -2.90 10.84
N ILE A 63 -12.60 -4.16 11.30
CA ILE A 63 -11.48 -5.05 10.99
C ILE A 63 -11.42 -5.42 9.50
N GLU A 64 -12.56 -5.69 8.86
CA GLU A 64 -12.62 -5.97 7.43
C GLU A 64 -12.11 -4.78 6.62
N ASN A 65 -12.60 -3.57 6.90
CA ASN A 65 -12.11 -2.33 6.28
C ASN A 65 -10.62 -2.10 6.54
N GLY A 66 -10.15 -2.34 7.77
CA GLY A 66 -8.74 -2.26 8.14
C GLY A 66 -7.88 -3.26 7.36
N TYR A 67 -8.36 -4.49 7.16
CA TYR A 67 -7.69 -5.50 6.35
C TYR A 67 -7.60 -5.10 4.88
N GLU A 68 -8.70 -4.65 4.28
CA GLU A 68 -8.71 -4.17 2.89
C GLU A 68 -7.76 -2.99 2.69
N ARG A 69 -7.74 -2.06 3.65
CA ARG A 69 -6.82 -0.93 3.66
C ARG A 69 -5.36 -1.38 3.76
N TRP A 70 -5.06 -2.33 4.65
CA TRP A 70 -3.72 -2.92 4.77
C TRP A 70 -3.30 -3.59 3.46
N VAL A 71 -4.18 -4.37 2.82
CA VAL A 71 -3.90 -5.02 1.52
C VAL A 71 -3.54 -3.96 0.48
N ASN A 72 -4.36 -2.92 0.31
CA ASN A 72 -4.11 -1.86 -0.67
C ASN A 72 -2.83 -1.06 -0.37
N ASP A 73 -2.70 -0.54 0.85
CA ASP A 73 -1.62 0.39 1.20
C ASP A 73 -0.26 -0.30 1.23
N THR A 74 -0.20 -1.56 1.71
CA THR A 74 1.05 -2.33 1.64
C THR A 74 1.44 -2.65 0.22
N TYR A 75 0.47 -2.79 -0.69
CA TYR A 75 0.76 -2.98 -2.11
C TYR A 75 1.45 -1.75 -2.69
N TRP A 76 1.01 -0.53 -2.35
CA TRP A 76 1.63 0.71 -2.82
C TRP A 76 3.08 0.91 -2.34
N ILE A 77 3.40 0.53 -1.09
CA ILE A 77 4.74 0.73 -0.52
C ILE A 77 5.69 -0.45 -0.77
N MET A 78 5.18 -1.69 -0.77
CA MET A 78 5.99 -2.91 -0.84
C MET A 78 5.99 -3.59 -2.22
N MET A 79 5.37 -3.00 -3.24
CA MET A 79 5.18 -3.65 -4.56
C MET A 79 6.41 -4.38 -5.12
N PRO A 80 7.66 -3.85 -5.07
CA PRO A 80 8.82 -4.59 -5.58
C PRO A 80 8.98 -5.98 -4.96
N PHE A 81 8.67 -6.12 -3.67
CA PHE A 81 8.76 -7.39 -2.94
C PHE A 81 7.57 -8.30 -3.21
N LYS A 82 6.44 -7.75 -3.65
CA LYS A 82 5.21 -8.47 -3.97
C LYS A 82 5.30 -9.25 -5.29
N LEU A 83 6.31 -8.98 -6.12
CA LEU A 83 6.53 -9.67 -7.39
C LEU A 83 6.85 -11.15 -7.25
N HIS A 84 7.20 -11.60 -6.05
CA HIS A 84 7.47 -12.99 -5.72
C HIS A 84 6.40 -13.61 -4.82
N ASP A 85 5.30 -12.89 -4.54
CA ASP A 85 4.22 -13.45 -3.73
C ASP A 85 3.59 -14.66 -4.46
N PRO A 86 3.23 -15.74 -3.75
CA PRO A 86 2.59 -16.90 -4.36
C PRO A 86 1.39 -16.53 -5.22
N GLY A 87 1.33 -17.10 -6.44
CA GLY A 87 0.22 -16.88 -7.37
C GLY A 87 0.29 -15.59 -8.20
N THR A 88 1.35 -14.79 -8.03
CA THR A 88 1.70 -13.72 -8.99
C THR A 88 2.33 -14.30 -10.26
N ARG A 89 2.16 -13.60 -11.38
CA ARG A 89 2.75 -13.92 -12.68
C ARG A 89 3.41 -12.67 -13.23
N VAL A 90 4.72 -12.71 -13.37
CA VAL A 90 5.54 -11.61 -13.90
C VAL A 90 6.05 -11.99 -15.29
N LYS A 91 5.91 -11.07 -16.25
CA LYS A 91 6.38 -11.24 -17.63
C LYS A 91 7.09 -9.98 -18.09
N HIS A 92 8.30 -10.10 -18.65
CA HIS A 92 8.90 -9.02 -19.43
C HIS A 92 8.14 -8.88 -20.75
N VAL A 93 7.57 -7.70 -21.00
CA VAL A 93 6.69 -7.48 -22.17
C VAL A 93 7.32 -6.61 -23.24
N ARG A 94 8.24 -5.71 -22.88
CA ARG A 94 9.00 -4.87 -23.82
C ARG A 94 10.12 -4.14 -23.11
N GLU A 95 11.08 -3.68 -23.89
CA GLU A 95 11.91 -2.52 -23.52
C GLU A 95 11.22 -1.24 -23.99
N GLN A 96 11.39 -0.15 -23.24
CA GLN A 96 10.83 1.15 -23.62
C GLN A 96 11.82 2.25 -23.27
N GLN A 97 12.13 3.12 -24.23
CA GLN A 97 12.91 4.34 -24.00
C GLN A 97 11.97 5.50 -23.65
N ASP A 98 12.41 6.42 -22.78
CA ASP A 98 11.67 7.66 -22.59
C ASP A 98 11.65 8.52 -23.88
N ALA A 99 10.73 9.48 -23.94
CA ALA A 99 10.57 10.35 -25.10
C ALA A 99 11.79 11.25 -25.38
N GLY A 100 12.68 11.44 -24.41
CA GLY A 100 13.89 12.26 -24.50
C GLY A 100 15.15 11.46 -24.85
N GLY A 101 15.06 10.14 -24.94
CA GLY A 101 16.19 9.24 -25.12
C GLY A 101 17.07 9.04 -23.87
N GLY A 102 16.72 9.64 -22.73
CA GLY A 102 17.58 9.71 -21.54
C GLY A 102 17.65 8.40 -20.77
N GLU A 103 16.51 7.74 -20.60
CA GLU A 103 16.36 6.52 -19.82
C GLU A 103 15.71 5.38 -20.63
N THR A 104 16.14 4.15 -20.34
CA THR A 104 15.60 2.91 -20.91
C THR A 104 15.04 2.05 -19.79
N TYR A 105 13.88 1.44 -20.03
CA TYR A 105 13.14 0.67 -19.05
C TYR A 105 12.84 -0.74 -19.55
N ASP A 106 13.01 -1.72 -18.66
CA ASP A 106 12.36 -3.02 -18.78
C ASP A 106 10.93 -2.91 -18.27
N VAL A 107 9.96 -3.19 -19.14
CA VAL A 107 8.55 -3.15 -18.77
C VAL A 107 8.10 -4.56 -18.40
N LEU A 108 7.74 -4.73 -17.13
CA LEU A 108 7.23 -5.99 -16.59
C LEU A 108 5.72 -5.91 -16.44
N GLU A 109 4.98 -6.83 -17.05
CA GLU A 109 3.57 -7.05 -16.74
C GLU A 109 3.45 -7.95 -15.51
N LEU A 110 2.62 -7.54 -14.56
CA LEU A 110 2.23 -8.30 -13.39
C LEU A 110 0.72 -8.57 -13.45
N SER A 111 0.38 -9.84 -13.26
CA SER A 111 -0.99 -10.36 -13.17
C SER A 111 -1.07 -11.45 -12.09
N PHE A 112 -2.29 -11.89 -11.76
CA PHE A 112 -2.52 -12.83 -10.66
C PHE A 112 -3.29 -14.06 -11.14
N ALA A 113 -3.14 -15.17 -10.42
CA ALA A 113 -4.10 -16.26 -10.51
C ALA A 113 -5.49 -15.80 -10.02
N SER A 114 -6.55 -16.46 -10.50
CA SER A 114 -7.93 -16.03 -10.30
C SER A 114 -8.41 -16.05 -8.84
N ASP A 115 -7.70 -16.75 -7.96
CA ASP A 115 -7.98 -16.94 -6.53
C ASP A 115 -7.07 -16.13 -5.61
N VAL A 116 -6.22 -15.25 -6.16
CA VAL A 116 -5.21 -14.50 -5.40
C VAL A 116 -5.65 -13.06 -5.14
N GLY A 117 -5.63 -12.67 -3.86
CA GLY A 117 -5.89 -11.30 -3.44
C GLY A 117 -7.36 -10.89 -3.55
N LEU A 118 -7.63 -9.60 -3.31
CA LEU A 118 -8.98 -9.03 -3.38
C LEU A 118 -9.37 -8.64 -4.81
N THR A 119 -8.39 -8.42 -5.69
CA THR A 119 -8.58 -7.91 -7.05
C THR A 119 -7.76 -8.71 -8.09
N PRO A 120 -8.03 -10.03 -8.25
CA PRO A 120 -7.21 -10.92 -9.08
C PRO A 120 -7.19 -10.56 -10.57
N HIS A 121 -8.11 -9.70 -11.04
CA HIS A 121 -8.21 -9.27 -12.43
C HIS A 121 -7.49 -7.95 -12.72
N ASP A 122 -6.91 -7.31 -11.71
CA ASP A 122 -6.09 -6.13 -11.92
C ASP A 122 -4.83 -6.48 -12.71
N ARG A 123 -4.40 -5.56 -13.56
CA ARG A 123 -3.16 -5.67 -14.33
C ARG A 123 -2.28 -4.47 -14.11
N TYR A 124 -0.99 -4.74 -14.06
CA TYR A 124 0.03 -3.80 -13.66
C TYR A 124 1.21 -3.87 -14.63
N TRP A 125 1.75 -2.72 -15.03
CA TRP A 125 2.97 -2.61 -15.82
C TRP A 125 3.99 -1.77 -15.07
N LEU A 126 5.09 -2.40 -14.70
CA LEU A 126 6.20 -1.81 -13.98
C LEU A 126 7.27 -1.37 -14.96
N TYR A 127 7.74 -0.15 -14.81
CA TYR A 127 8.84 0.39 -15.59
C TYR A 127 10.11 0.38 -14.74
N VAL A 128 10.93 -0.65 -14.94
CA VAL A 128 12.19 -0.84 -14.22
C VAL A 128 13.30 -0.16 -15.01
N ASN A 129 13.92 0.85 -14.42
CA ASN A 129 15.02 1.58 -15.06
C ASN A 129 16.25 0.65 -15.19
N GLN A 130 16.78 0.50 -16.40
CA GLN A 130 17.88 -0.42 -16.67
C GLN A 130 19.22 0.02 -16.03
N LYS A 131 19.38 1.30 -15.68
CA LYS A 131 20.59 1.82 -15.03
C LYS A 131 20.52 1.74 -13.50
N THR A 132 19.38 2.13 -12.92
CA THR A 132 19.23 2.20 -11.45
C THR A 132 18.66 0.92 -10.86
N HIS A 133 18.05 0.07 -11.69
CA HIS A 133 17.30 -1.13 -11.31
C HIS A 133 16.12 -0.84 -10.36
N LEU A 134 15.67 0.41 -10.29
CA LEU A 134 14.50 0.83 -9.52
C LEU A 134 13.27 0.96 -10.43
N ILE A 135 12.09 0.86 -9.83
CA ILE A 135 10.84 1.15 -10.53
C ILE A 135 10.64 2.66 -10.49
N ASP A 136 10.52 3.28 -11.66
CA ASP A 136 10.30 4.73 -11.77
C ASP A 136 8.85 5.06 -12.12
N ARG A 137 8.15 4.11 -12.74
CA ARG A 137 6.76 4.28 -13.19
C ARG A 137 5.97 3.01 -13.08
N TRP A 138 4.68 3.19 -12.84
CA TRP A 138 3.70 2.14 -12.78
C TRP A 138 2.45 2.54 -13.54
N GLU A 139 2.02 1.71 -14.47
CA GLU A 139 0.71 1.79 -15.13
C GLU A 139 -0.20 0.66 -14.66
N PHE A 140 -1.49 0.92 -14.54
CA PHE A 140 -2.43 -0.08 -14.06
C PHE A 140 -3.81 0.02 -14.71
N VAL A 141 -4.47 -1.13 -14.83
CA VAL A 141 -5.89 -1.24 -15.17
C VAL A 141 -6.54 -2.04 -14.05
N LEU A 142 -7.36 -1.37 -13.25
CA LEU A 142 -8.10 -2.05 -12.18
C LEU A 142 -9.36 -2.70 -12.74
N THR A 143 -9.85 -3.71 -12.03
CA THR A 143 -11.13 -4.36 -12.30
C THR A 143 -12.24 -3.32 -12.44
N GLY A 144 -12.96 -3.33 -13.57
CA GLY A 144 -14.01 -2.35 -13.89
C GLY A 144 -13.53 -1.05 -14.56
N GLN A 145 -12.23 -0.79 -14.64
CA GLN A 145 -11.69 0.33 -15.41
C GLN A 145 -11.60 -0.01 -16.90
N LYS A 146 -11.95 0.96 -17.75
CA LYS A 146 -11.74 0.87 -19.20
C LYS A 146 -10.35 1.41 -19.55
N PRO A 147 -9.67 0.86 -20.57
CA PRO A 147 -8.45 1.44 -21.12
C PRO A 147 -8.62 2.92 -21.52
N PRO A 148 -7.54 3.73 -21.52
CA PRO A 148 -6.14 3.35 -21.29
C PRO A 148 -5.76 3.14 -19.81
N PRO A 149 -4.61 2.49 -19.52
CA PRO A 149 -4.11 2.36 -18.15
C PRO A 149 -3.87 3.71 -17.45
N GLN A 150 -4.09 3.75 -16.13
CA GLN A 150 -3.72 4.90 -15.31
C GLN A 150 -2.23 4.80 -14.94
N GLY A 151 -1.47 5.85 -15.27
CA GLY A 151 -0.07 5.96 -14.88
C GLY A 151 0.13 6.61 -13.49
N SER A 152 1.17 6.18 -12.80
CA SER A 152 1.69 6.79 -11.58
C SER A 152 3.23 6.74 -11.55
N THR A 153 3.87 7.79 -11.02
CA THR A 153 5.31 7.80 -10.78
C THR A 153 5.68 7.04 -9.51
N TRP A 154 6.92 6.58 -9.39
CA TRP A 154 7.54 6.07 -8.17
C TRP A 154 8.73 6.97 -7.82
N GLU A 155 8.52 7.89 -6.88
CA GLU A 155 9.46 8.97 -6.55
C GLU A 155 10.02 8.81 -5.14
N SER A 156 11.09 9.56 -4.84
CA SER A 156 11.66 9.65 -3.48
C SER A 156 12.10 8.28 -2.92
N TRP A 157 12.86 7.54 -3.72
CA TRP A 157 13.53 6.32 -3.27
C TRP A 157 14.53 6.64 -2.16
N THR A 158 14.46 5.89 -1.07
CA THR A 158 15.36 6.06 0.08
C THR A 158 15.54 4.76 0.85
N SER A 159 16.65 4.67 1.58
CA SER A 159 16.96 3.52 2.43
C SER A 159 16.22 3.63 3.77
N ILE A 160 15.44 2.61 4.12
CA ILE A 160 14.80 2.46 5.42
C ILE A 160 15.27 1.14 6.05
N GLY A 161 16.24 1.22 6.96
CA GLY A 161 16.95 0.02 7.42
C GLY A 161 17.66 -0.68 6.25
N PRO A 162 17.47 -2.00 6.05
CA PRO A 162 18.16 -2.75 4.99
C PRO A 162 17.46 -2.70 3.61
N ILE A 163 16.35 -1.97 3.46
CA ILE A 163 15.54 -1.96 2.23
C ILE A 163 15.49 -0.59 1.57
N GLN A 164 15.36 -0.56 0.24
CA GLN A 164 15.01 0.63 -0.54
C GLN A 164 13.51 0.71 -0.71
N LEU A 165 12.92 1.88 -0.41
CA LEU A 165 11.50 2.14 -0.57
C LEU A 165 11.26 3.48 -1.26
N SER A 166 10.24 3.53 -2.12
CA SER A 166 9.78 4.75 -2.76
C SER A 166 8.63 5.36 -1.97
N LEU A 167 8.79 6.62 -1.55
CA LEU A 167 7.88 7.27 -0.61
C LEU A 167 6.83 8.18 -1.24
N ALA A 168 6.77 8.30 -2.58
CA ALA A 168 5.75 9.15 -3.21
C ALA A 168 5.29 8.68 -4.60
N ARG A 169 4.01 8.92 -4.93
CA ARG A 169 3.40 8.66 -6.25
C ARG A 169 2.64 9.87 -6.75
N ARG A 170 2.90 10.33 -7.97
CA ARG A 170 2.05 11.29 -8.68
C ARG A 170 1.25 10.55 -9.73
N PHE A 171 -0.06 10.79 -9.76
CA PHE A 171 -0.94 10.16 -10.72
C PHE A 171 -1.04 11.00 -12.00
N ALA A 172 -0.78 10.38 -13.15
CA ALA A 172 -0.86 11.05 -14.44
C ALA A 172 -2.25 11.67 -14.65
N GLY A 173 -2.29 12.96 -15.01
CA GLY A 173 -3.53 13.68 -15.28
C GLY A 173 -4.39 13.99 -14.05
N LYS A 174 -3.92 13.73 -12.82
CA LYS A 174 -4.68 13.99 -11.59
C LYS A 174 -3.89 14.90 -10.62
N PRO A 175 -4.54 15.90 -10.00
CA PRO A 175 -3.91 16.78 -9.02
C PRO A 175 -3.83 16.11 -7.63
N VAL A 176 -3.45 14.82 -7.57
CA VAL A 176 -3.36 14.03 -6.35
C VAL A 176 -2.01 13.33 -6.25
N MET A 177 -1.51 13.23 -5.03
CA MET A 177 -0.27 12.54 -4.71
C MET A 177 -0.51 11.57 -3.55
N LEU A 178 0.02 10.36 -3.66
CA LEU A 178 0.17 9.45 -2.52
C LEU A 178 1.56 9.66 -1.91
N ARG A 179 1.65 9.75 -0.58
CA ARG A 179 2.91 9.91 0.15
C ARG A 179 2.97 8.94 1.32
N PHE A 180 4.18 8.48 1.61
CA PHE A 180 4.51 7.69 2.79
C PHE A 180 5.44 8.52 3.67
N GLU A 181 5.05 8.70 4.92
CA GLU A 181 5.74 9.57 5.88
C GLU A 181 5.93 8.83 7.19
N ASN A 182 6.97 9.18 7.95
CA ASN A 182 7.34 8.52 9.21
C ASN A 182 7.52 6.99 9.07
N VAL A 183 8.10 6.56 7.95
CA VAL A 183 8.36 5.14 7.67
C VAL A 183 9.59 4.68 8.44
N ALA A 184 9.45 3.59 9.20
CA ALA A 184 10.53 2.98 9.96
C ALA A 184 10.42 1.45 9.93
N THR A 185 11.55 0.78 10.11
CA THR A 185 11.66 -0.69 10.24
C THR A 185 12.29 -1.05 11.57
N PRO A 186 11.62 -0.78 12.71
CA PRO A 186 12.19 -1.02 14.03
C PRO A 186 12.36 -2.53 14.26
N THR A 187 13.43 -2.91 14.96
CA THR A 187 13.69 -4.32 15.32
C THR A 187 12.81 -4.83 16.46
N MET A 188 12.20 -3.92 17.21
CA MET A 188 11.25 -4.20 18.29
C MET A 188 10.10 -3.19 18.24
N MET A 189 8.90 -3.63 18.59
CA MET A 189 7.74 -2.75 18.75
C MET A 189 7.19 -2.89 20.16
N ASP A 190 6.70 -1.80 20.72
CA ASP A 190 5.97 -1.83 21.99
C ASP A 190 4.67 -2.63 21.78
N GLU A 191 4.44 -3.64 22.62
CA GLU A 191 3.22 -4.45 22.61
C GLU A 191 1.95 -3.60 22.76
N ALA A 192 2.06 -2.44 23.41
CA ALA A 192 0.98 -1.45 23.52
C ALA A 192 0.41 -1.02 22.17
N VAL A 193 1.21 -1.05 21.09
CA VAL A 193 0.75 -0.77 19.71
C VAL A 193 -0.41 -1.69 19.34
N PHE A 194 -0.34 -2.96 19.72
CA PHE A 194 -1.30 -4.00 19.34
C PHE A 194 -2.35 -4.28 20.42
N THR A 195 -2.43 -3.46 21.48
CA THR A 195 -3.43 -3.64 22.54
C THR A 195 -4.23 -2.38 22.86
N ASN A 196 -3.61 -1.21 22.80
CA ASN A 196 -4.17 0.04 23.31
C ASN A 196 -4.98 0.78 22.24
N SER A 197 -5.95 1.58 22.67
CA SER A 197 -6.72 2.40 21.73
C SER A 197 -5.88 3.50 21.09
N ARG A 198 -4.89 4.04 21.81
CA ARG A 198 -3.96 5.06 21.34
C ARG A 198 -2.52 4.64 21.60
N VAL A 199 -1.64 4.95 20.67
CA VAL A 199 -0.19 4.75 20.80
C VAL A 199 0.43 6.10 21.14
N LYS A 200 1.39 6.13 22.08
CA LYS A 200 2.19 7.34 22.31
C LYS A 200 3.06 7.56 21.07
N ASN A 201 3.05 8.78 20.54
CA ASN A 201 3.94 9.17 19.44
C ASN A 201 5.39 9.23 19.91
#